data_AF-A0A3M1Z7X8-F1
#
_entry.id   AF-A0A3M1Z7X8-F1
#
_cell.length_a   1.000
_cell.length_b   1.000
_cell.length_c   1.000
_cell.angle_alpha   90.00
_cell.angle_beta   90.00
_cell.angle_gamma   90.00
#
_symmetry.space_group_name_H-M   'P 1'
#
loop_
_entity.id
_entity.type
_entity.pdbx_description
1 polymer ?
#
loop_
_entity_poly.entity_id
_entity_poly.type
_entity_poly.pdbx_seq_one_letter_code
_entity_poly.pdbx_strand_id
1 'polypeptide(L)'
;MRLILVGFGVVGQGFAEILRDKAAELAQRHHFKATLVGVATRSRGTLYHPAGLKIDTLLEAIEQGHFNHYPDTTGLKRDSDIATMIEQADADAVLECSYSNFEDAQPALDYCRT
;
A
#
# COMPACT_ATOMS: atom_id res chain seq x y z
N MET A 1 -5.98 -5.76 10.96
CA MET A 1 -6.41 -4.66 10.10
C MET A 1 -5.71 -4.78 8.75
N ARG A 2 -6.47 -4.79 7.66
CA ARG A 2 -6.02 -4.99 6.29
C ARG A 2 -5.97 -3.63 5.59
N LEU A 3 -4.84 -3.26 5.01
CA LEU A 3 -4.57 -1.90 4.59
C LEU A 3 -4.17 -1.84 3.11
N ILE A 4 -4.60 -0.78 2.43
CA ILE A 4 -4.06 -0.38 1.13
C ILE A 4 -3.28 0.92 1.29
N LEU A 5 -2.11 1.01 0.65
CA LEU A 5 -1.35 2.27 0.55
C LEU A 5 -1.46 2.83 -0.86
N VAL A 6 -2.00 4.03 -1.00
CA VAL A 6 -1.97 4.79 -2.26
C VAL A 6 -0.86 5.81 -2.16
N GLY A 7 0.22 5.60 -2.88
CA GLY A 7 1.48 6.31 -2.71
C GLY A 7 2.47 5.49 -1.87
N PHE A 8 3.69 5.39 -2.37
CA PHE A 8 4.80 4.68 -1.73
C PHE A 8 6.10 5.50 -1.83
N GLY A 9 5.98 6.81 -1.60
CA GLY A 9 7.10 7.73 -1.43
C GLY A 9 7.62 7.71 0.02
N VAL A 10 8.24 8.79 0.47
CA VAL A 10 8.83 8.89 1.82
C VAL A 10 7.85 8.50 2.93
N VAL A 11 6.62 9.02 2.88
CA VAL A 11 5.60 8.73 3.91
C VAL A 11 5.14 7.28 3.86
N GLY A 12 4.78 6.77 2.67
CA GLY A 12 4.30 5.39 2.52
C GLY A 12 5.38 4.35 2.88
N GLN A 13 6.65 4.61 2.54
CA GLN A 13 7.78 3.76 2.91
C GLN A 13 8.04 3.81 4.42
N GLY A 14 8.11 5.01 5.02
CA GLY A 14 8.30 5.16 6.47
C GLY A 14 7.16 4.52 7.27
N PHE A 15 5.92 4.60 6.80
CA PHE A 15 4.81 3.88 7.42
C PHE A 15 5.00 2.36 7.34
N ALA A 16 5.41 1.84 6.18
CA ALA A 16 5.67 0.40 6.02
C ALA A 16 6.84 -0.07 6.91
N GLU A 17 7.92 0.70 7.02
CA GLU A 17 9.04 0.45 7.93
C GLU A 17 8.57 0.40 9.38
N ILE A 18 7.74 1.35 9.83
CA ILE A 18 7.17 1.33 11.18
C ILE A 18 6.33 0.07 11.43
N LEU A 19 5.48 -0.32 10.46
CA LEU A 19 4.67 -1.53 10.59
C LEU A 19 5.54 -2.79 10.74
N ARG A 20 6.67 -2.87 10.02
CA ARG A 20 7.63 -3.96 10.15
C ARG A 20 8.36 -3.91 11.49
N ASP A 21 9.04 -2.80 11.76
CA ASP A 21 10.00 -2.67 12.87
C ASP A 21 9.30 -2.69 14.22
N LYS A 22 8.07 -2.14 14.29
CA LYS A 22 7.29 -2.05 15.52
C LYS A 22 6.16 -3.06 15.60
N ALA A 23 6.13 -4.09 14.75
CA ALA A 23 5.06 -5.09 14.73
C ALA A 23 4.78 -5.70 16.12
N ALA A 24 5.84 -6.08 16.84
CA ALA A 24 5.73 -6.66 18.19
C ALA A 24 5.19 -5.65 19.22
N GLU A 25 5.72 -4.41 19.19
CA GLU A 25 5.28 -3.33 20.09
C GLU A 25 3.79 -2.99 19.86
N LEU A 26 3.40 -2.82 18.59
CA LEU A 26 2.01 -2.53 18.19
C LEU A 26 1.06 -3.65 18.64
N ALA A 27 1.46 -4.90 18.49
CA ALA A 27 0.66 -6.04 18.92
C ALA A 27 0.52 -6.12 20.45
N GLN A 28 1.60 -5.85 21.19
CA GLN A 28 1.61 -5.97 22.65
C GLN A 28 0.90 -4.80 23.36
N ARG A 29 1.14 -3.56 22.91
CA ARG A 29 0.67 -2.35 23.59
C ARG A 29 -0.68 -1.85 23.09
N HIS A 30 -0.94 -2.05 21.80
CA HIS A 30 -2.12 -1.51 21.13
C HIS A 30 -3.05 -2.60 20.58
N HIS A 31 -2.72 -3.88 20.81
CA HIS A 31 -3.45 -5.01 20.24
C HIS A 31 -3.65 -4.89 18.72
N PHE A 32 -2.70 -4.23 18.06
CA PHE A 32 -2.80 -3.85 16.66
C PHE A 32 -1.89 -4.73 15.80
N LYS A 33 -2.47 -5.33 14.76
CA LYS A 33 -1.74 -6.04 13.71
C LYS A 33 -2.24 -5.53 12.36
N ALA A 34 -1.31 -5.05 11.54
CA ALA A 34 -1.58 -4.62 10.18
C ALA A 34 -1.15 -5.68 9.17
N THR A 35 -1.88 -5.78 8.06
CA THR A 35 -1.47 -6.53 6.88
C THR A 35 -1.64 -5.62 5.68
N LEU A 36 -0.54 -5.27 5.01
CA LEU A 36 -0.62 -4.56 3.74
C LEU A 36 -1.13 -5.55 2.69
N VAL A 37 -2.30 -5.29 2.12
CA VAL A 37 -2.91 -6.15 1.09
C VAL A 37 -2.81 -5.51 -0.29
N GLY A 38 -2.62 -4.20 -0.36
CA GLY A 38 -2.43 -3.46 -1.60
C GLY A 38 -1.44 -2.32 -1.45
N VAL A 39 -0.69 -2.05 -2.50
CA VAL A 39 0.07 -0.81 -2.67
C VAL A 39 -0.09 -0.32 -4.10
N ALA A 40 -0.38 0.97 -4.26
CA ALA A 40 -0.57 1.58 -5.56
C ALA A 40 0.30 2.82 -5.68
N THR A 41 0.90 3.02 -6.86
CA THR A 41 1.61 4.26 -7.18
C THR A 41 1.21 4.70 -8.59
N ARG A 42 1.33 6.00 -8.86
CA ARG A 42 1.01 6.55 -10.19
C ARG A 42 1.92 5.99 -11.31
N SER A 43 3.20 5.74 -11.01
CA SER A 43 4.21 5.46 -12.04
C SER A 43 5.15 4.29 -11.75
N ARG A 44 5.08 3.69 -10.56
CA ARG A 44 5.96 2.60 -10.12
C ARG A 44 5.23 1.27 -9.95
N GLY A 45 4.03 1.18 -10.53
CA GLY A 45 3.15 0.01 -10.53
C GLY A 45 2.17 -0.03 -9.36
N THR A 46 1.30 -1.04 -9.40
CA THR A 46 0.36 -1.40 -8.34
C THR A 46 0.46 -2.90 -8.05
N LEU A 47 0.27 -3.28 -6.78
CA LEU A 47 0.28 -4.66 -6.32
C LEU A 47 -0.92 -4.88 -5.40
N TYR A 48 -1.63 -5.99 -5.57
CA TYR A 48 -2.64 -6.46 -4.63
C TYR A 48 -2.46 -7.96 -4.38
N HIS A 49 -2.49 -8.36 -3.12
CA HIS A 49 -2.46 -9.77 -2.74
C HIS A 49 -3.42 -10.00 -1.56
N PRO A 50 -4.46 -10.85 -1.70
CA PRO A 50 -5.47 -11.04 -0.65
C PRO A 50 -4.89 -11.67 0.63
N ALA A 51 -3.80 -12.44 0.53
CA ALA A 51 -3.11 -12.98 1.71
C ALA A 51 -2.10 -11.99 2.35
N GLY A 52 -1.95 -10.78 1.78
CA GLY A 52 -0.97 -9.79 2.21
C GLY A 52 0.32 -9.79 1.38
N LEU A 53 0.98 -8.64 1.39
CA LEU A 53 2.26 -8.35 0.76
C LEU A 53 3.37 -8.39 1.82
N LYS A 54 4.56 -8.83 1.42
CA LYS A 54 5.74 -8.83 2.29
C LYS A 54 6.36 -7.44 2.29
N ILE A 55 6.39 -6.79 3.47
CA ILE A 55 6.87 -5.42 3.62
C ILE A 55 8.32 -5.26 3.17
N ASP A 56 9.21 -6.16 3.61
CA ASP A 56 10.64 -6.11 3.21
C ASP A 56 10.79 -6.15 1.69
N THR A 57 10.06 -7.06 1.05
CA THR A 57 10.11 -7.22 -0.41
C THR A 57 9.49 -6.02 -1.15
N LEU A 58 8.51 -5.32 -0.56
CA LEU A 58 7.99 -4.07 -1.12
C LEU A 58 9.05 -2.95 -1.09
N LEU A 59 9.78 -2.83 0.02
CA LEU A 59 10.84 -1.85 0.20
C LEU A 59 12.00 -2.14 -0.77
N GLU A 60 12.46 -3.38 -0.85
CA GLU A 60 13.50 -3.81 -1.79
C GLU A 60 13.10 -3.59 -3.26
N ALA A 61 11.82 -3.83 -3.61
CA ALA A 61 11.34 -3.63 -4.98
C ALA A 61 11.28 -2.15 -5.35
N ILE A 62 10.85 -1.28 -4.42
CA ILE A 62 10.75 0.16 -4.70
C ILE A 62 12.11 0.84 -4.72
N GLU A 63 13.10 0.35 -3.98
CA GLU A 63 14.50 0.78 -4.08
C GLU A 63 15.08 0.51 -5.47
N GLN A 64 14.68 -0.60 -6.10
CA GLN A 64 15.00 -0.90 -7.50
C GLN A 64 14.20 -0.05 -8.51
N GLY A 65 13.29 0.81 -8.03
CA GLY A 65 12.58 1.81 -8.80
C GLY A 65 11.16 1.43 -9.23
N HIS A 66 10.76 0.16 -9.15
CA HIS A 66 9.43 -0.29 -9.60
C HIS A 66 8.96 -1.57 -8.90
N PHE A 67 7.66 -1.71 -8.68
CA PHE A 67 7.09 -2.94 -8.12
C PHE A 67 7.16 -4.17 -9.03
N ASN A 68 7.67 -4.04 -10.25
CA ASN A 68 7.94 -5.20 -11.12
C ASN A 68 9.07 -6.07 -10.57
N HIS A 69 9.88 -5.53 -9.66
CA HIS A 69 10.92 -6.26 -8.94
C HIS A 69 10.36 -7.07 -7.76
N TYR A 70 9.10 -6.88 -7.36
CA TYR A 70 8.45 -7.77 -6.40
C TYR A 70 8.28 -9.16 -7.05
N PRO A 71 8.53 -10.28 -6.36
CA PRO A 71 8.43 -11.62 -6.94
C PRO A 71 6.97 -12.03 -7.18
N ASP A 72 6.72 -12.71 -8.29
CA ASP A 72 5.40 -13.27 -8.57
C ASP A 72 5.06 -14.40 -7.61
N THR A 73 3.82 -14.37 -7.13
CA THR A 73 3.25 -15.36 -6.21
C THR A 73 1.81 -15.64 -6.61
N THR A 74 1.33 -16.85 -6.36
CA THR A 74 -0.04 -17.25 -6.70
C THR A 74 -1.05 -16.35 -5.99
N GLY A 75 -1.87 -15.63 -6.77
CA GLY A 75 -2.86 -14.70 -6.24
C GLY A 75 -2.42 -13.22 -6.21
N LEU A 76 -1.17 -12.93 -6.58
CA LEU A 76 -0.70 -11.56 -6.79
C LEU A 76 -1.37 -10.97 -8.04
N LYS A 77 -1.97 -9.80 -7.90
CA LYS A 77 -2.47 -8.97 -8.99
C LYS A 77 -1.56 -7.76 -9.15
N ARG A 78 -1.27 -7.41 -10.41
CA ARG A 78 -0.48 -6.24 -10.80
C ARG A 78 -1.30 -5.32 -11.69
N ASP A 79 -0.82 -4.11 -11.88
CA ASP A 79 -1.30 -3.15 -12.89
C ASP A 79 -2.82 -2.92 -12.85
N SER A 80 -3.38 -3.06 -11.64
CA SER A 80 -4.78 -2.72 -11.39
C SER A 80 -4.91 -1.21 -11.33
N ASP A 81 -5.97 -0.69 -11.94
CA ASP A 81 -6.42 0.68 -11.71
C ASP A 81 -6.64 0.93 -10.22
N ILE A 82 -6.27 2.13 -9.74
CA ILE A 82 -6.22 2.44 -8.31
C ILE A 82 -7.63 2.46 -7.71
N ALA A 83 -8.60 3.09 -8.38
CA ALA A 83 -9.98 3.12 -7.91
C ALA A 83 -10.56 1.71 -7.87
N THR A 84 -10.35 0.93 -8.94
CA THR A 84 -10.77 -0.47 -8.99
C THR A 84 -10.15 -1.31 -7.87
N MET A 85 -8.86 -1.09 -7.55
CA MET A 85 -8.21 -1.77 -6.43
C MET A 85 -8.86 -1.40 -5.10
N ILE A 86 -9.16 -0.12 -4.86
CA ILE A 86 -9.82 0.33 -3.63
C ILE A 86 -11.20 -0.30 -3.47
N GLU A 87 -12.01 -0.29 -4.54
CA GLU A 87 -13.38 -0.81 -4.52
C GLU A 87 -13.44 -2.34 -4.31
N GLN A 88 -12.48 -3.08 -4.86
CA GLN A 88 -12.52 -4.55 -4.86
C GLN A 88 -11.66 -5.22 -3.79
N ALA A 89 -10.75 -4.47 -3.17
CA ALA A 89 -9.86 -5.03 -2.18
C ALA A 89 -10.63 -5.40 -0.91
N ASP A 90 -10.33 -6.58 -0.39
CA ASP A 90 -10.71 -6.95 0.98
C ASP A 90 -9.77 -6.21 1.95
N ALA A 91 -10.07 -4.94 2.22
CA ALA A 91 -9.30 -4.04 3.08
C ALA A 91 -10.21 -3.29 4.05
N ASP A 92 -9.68 -3.03 5.26
CA ASP A 92 -10.37 -2.27 6.30
C ASP A 92 -10.16 -0.75 6.15
N ALA A 93 -9.06 -0.33 5.52
CA ALA A 93 -8.78 1.09 5.27
C ALA A 93 -7.84 1.32 4.09
N VAL A 94 -7.99 2.49 3.47
CA VAL A 94 -7.07 3.06 2.50
C VAL A 94 -6.27 4.17 3.18
N LEU A 95 -4.95 4.11 3.06
CA LEU A 95 -4.04 5.16 3.46
C LEU A 95 -3.57 5.89 2.21
N GLU A 96 -4.15 7.07 1.99
CA GLU A 96 -3.79 7.98 0.91
C GLU A 96 -2.54 8.77 1.31
N CYS A 97 -1.46 8.54 0.58
CA CYS A 97 -0.11 9.06 0.81
C CYS A 97 0.54 9.45 -0.53
N SER A 98 -0.26 9.80 -1.54
CA SER A 98 0.24 10.34 -2.80
C SER A 98 0.62 11.81 -2.66
N TYR A 99 1.04 12.42 -3.77
CA TYR A 99 1.47 13.82 -3.75
C TYR A 99 0.26 14.73 -3.51
N SER A 100 0.45 15.79 -2.73
CA SER A 100 -0.58 16.80 -2.54
C SER A 100 -0.80 17.60 -3.82
N ASN A 101 -2.06 17.71 -4.23
CA ASN A 101 -2.50 18.60 -5.29
C ASN A 101 -3.41 19.67 -4.68
N PHE A 102 -2.95 20.92 -4.66
CA PHE A 102 -3.68 22.02 -4.02
C PHE A 102 -4.67 22.72 -4.96
N GLU A 103 -4.68 22.38 -6.26
CA GLU A 103 -5.58 23.00 -7.23
C GLU A 103 -6.99 22.41 -7.15
N ASP A 104 -7.10 21.08 -7.19
CA ASP A 104 -8.39 20.37 -7.23
C ASP A 104 -8.46 19.17 -6.27
N ALA A 105 -7.43 18.94 -5.45
CA ALA A 105 -7.28 17.80 -4.54
C ALA A 105 -7.24 16.42 -5.24
N GLN A 106 -7.09 16.36 -6.56
CA GLN A 106 -7.05 15.10 -7.29
C GLN A 106 -5.63 14.50 -7.32
N PRO A 107 -5.51 13.16 -7.34
CA PRO A 107 -6.59 12.17 -7.41
C PRO A 107 -7.15 11.74 -6.04
N ALA A 108 -6.60 12.24 -4.94
CA ALA A 108 -6.95 11.81 -3.57
C ALA A 108 -8.44 11.99 -3.25
N LEU A 109 -9.05 13.09 -3.73
CA LEU A 109 -10.47 13.36 -3.50
C LEU A 109 -11.38 12.28 -4.10
N ASP A 110 -11.06 11.75 -5.28
CA ASP A 110 -11.86 10.70 -5.92
C ASP A 110 -11.68 9.34 -5.24
N TYR A 111 -10.49 9.04 -4.72
CA TYR A 111 -10.26 7.83 -3.91
C TYR A 111 -11.07 7.79 -2.61
N CYS A 112 -11.50 8.94 -2.09
CA CYS A 112 -12.37 9.00 -0.91
C CYS A 112 -13.86 8.78 -1.24
N ARG A 113 -14.22 8.74 -2.54
CA ARG A 113 -15.60 8.61 -3.02
C ARG A 113 -15.95 7.20 -3.51
N THR A 114 -14.94 6.35 -3.72
CA THR A 114 -15.09 4.91 -3.98
C THR A 114 -15.56 4.18 -2.73
#